data_AF-A0A6I4SRR9-F1
#
_entry.id   AF-A0A6I4SRR9-F1
#
_cell.length_a   1.000
_cell.length_b   1.000
_cell.length_c   1.000
_cell.angle_alpha   90.00
_cell.angle_beta   90.00
_cell.angle_gamma   90.00
#
_symmetry.space_group_name_H-M   'P 1'
#
loop_
_entity.id
_entity.type
_entity.pdbx_description
1 polymer ?
#
loop_
_entity_poly.entity_id
_entity_poly.type
_entity_poly.pdbx_seq_one_letter_code
_entity_poly.pdbx_strand_id
1 'polypeptide(L)'
;MGNVADLLSALGCRYEQDFSEEAGWQNPPRQEDFESLMLNEPVAKWTSNFDELGAQLACGYHAGNYAFWFCDWIVNVAEGFIIDLRIAHDGFAHPELFQEVYQAFDDGEWDHGGKSNDPIVDYTNPAIAKIVNRLYLKPAR
;
A
#
# COMPACT_ATOMS: atom_id res chain seq x y z
N MET A 1 14.93 -9.94 -4.17
CA MET A 1 15.15 -8.58 -3.65
C MET A 1 14.48 -7.62 -4.62
N GLY A 2 13.21 -7.30 -4.40
CA GLY A 2 12.54 -6.21 -5.12
C GLY A 2 12.91 -4.91 -4.42
N ASN A 3 13.53 -3.99 -5.14
CA ASN A 3 14.05 -2.74 -4.62
C ASN A 3 12.89 -1.73 -4.52
N VAL A 4 12.86 -0.85 -3.51
CA VAL A 4 11.92 0.28 -3.46
C VAL A 4 12.05 1.18 -4.70
N ALA A 5 13.21 1.20 -5.35
CA ALA A 5 13.40 1.80 -6.67
C ALA A 5 12.55 1.14 -7.76
N ASP A 6 12.11 -0.12 -7.63
CA ASP A 6 11.17 -0.75 -8.58
C ASP A 6 9.72 -0.26 -8.34
N LEU A 7 9.33 -0.08 -7.07
CA LEU A 7 8.05 0.53 -6.68
C LEU A 7 8.00 2.01 -7.13
N LEU A 8 9.09 2.75 -6.91
CA LEU A 8 9.24 4.14 -7.32
C LEU A 8 9.44 4.30 -8.84
N SER A 9 10.10 3.34 -9.52
CA SER A 9 10.22 3.35 -11.00
C SER A 9 8.90 2.99 -11.68
N ALA A 10 8.09 2.08 -11.12
CA ALA A 10 6.75 1.78 -11.62
C ALA A 10 5.81 2.99 -11.49
N LEU A 11 6.00 3.82 -10.45
CA LEU A 11 5.32 5.09 -10.23
C LEU A 11 5.93 6.27 -11.03
N GLY A 12 6.89 6.02 -11.92
CA GLY A 12 7.42 7.03 -12.86
C GLY A 12 8.56 7.91 -12.33
N CYS A 13 9.16 7.61 -11.19
CA CYS A 13 10.29 8.39 -10.65
C CYS A 13 11.64 7.97 -11.27
N ARG A 14 12.38 8.92 -11.85
CA ARG A 14 13.85 8.82 -11.97
C ARG A 14 14.47 9.34 -10.67
N TYR A 15 15.22 8.51 -9.97
CA TYR A 15 15.98 8.91 -8.79
C TYR A 15 17.46 8.61 -9.01
N GLU A 16 18.24 9.65 -9.29
CA GLU A 16 19.71 9.60 -9.20
C GLU A 16 20.10 9.96 -7.76
N GLN A 17 20.57 8.97 -6.98
CA GLN A 17 21.77 9.02 -6.14
C GLN A 17 21.74 7.96 -5.03
N ASP A 18 22.77 7.10 -5.08
CA ASP A 18 23.43 6.36 -4.00
C ASP A 18 22.60 5.79 -2.84
N PHE A 19 22.17 4.54 -3.00
CA PHE A 19 21.86 3.65 -1.89
C PHE A 19 22.86 2.48 -1.87
N SER A 20 24.00 2.69 -1.18
CA SER A 20 24.91 1.60 -0.80
C SER A 20 24.37 0.87 0.42
N GLU A 21 24.63 -0.44 0.47
CA GLU A 21 24.13 -1.50 1.39
C GLU A 21 24.25 -1.27 2.92
N GLU A 22 24.61 -0.08 3.42
CA GLU A 22 24.84 0.16 4.85
C GLU A 22 23.70 0.88 5.60
N ALA A 23 22.65 1.35 4.93
CA ALA A 23 21.53 2.01 5.61
C ALA A 23 20.50 0.98 6.12
N GLY A 24 20.75 0.48 7.33
CA GLY A 24 19.76 -0.26 8.12
C GLY A 24 18.40 0.43 8.11
N TRP A 25 17.38 -0.29 7.64
CA TRP A 25 15.98 0.13 7.58
C TRP A 25 15.40 0.34 8.99
N GLN A 26 15.73 1.47 9.62
CA GLN A 26 15.17 1.87 10.91
C GLN A 26 14.10 2.96 10.81
N ASN A 27 13.90 3.60 9.66
CA ASN A 27 12.89 4.65 9.51
C ASN A 27 12.08 4.50 8.22
N PRO A 28 10.75 4.46 8.31
CA PRO A 28 9.90 4.53 7.12
C PRO A 28 10.03 5.91 6.42
N PRO A 29 9.67 6.02 5.12
CA PRO A 29 9.69 7.31 4.42
C PRO A 29 8.89 8.37 5.17
N ARG A 30 9.27 9.64 5.04
CA ARG A 30 8.51 10.70 5.73
C ARG A 30 7.18 10.91 5.03
N GLN A 31 6.18 11.30 5.81
CA GLN A 31 4.83 11.61 5.33
C GLN A 31 4.84 12.59 4.14
N GLU A 32 5.69 13.62 4.20
CA GLU A 32 5.87 14.65 3.16
C GLU A 32 6.36 14.08 1.81
N ASP A 33 7.18 13.02 1.84
CA ASP A 33 7.70 12.39 0.62
C ASP A 33 6.58 11.63 -0.11
N PHE A 34 5.67 11.02 0.67
CA PHE A 34 4.51 10.30 0.15
C PHE A 34 3.45 11.24 -0.45
N GLU A 35 3.21 12.40 0.17
CA GLU A 35 2.32 13.45 -0.36
C GLU A 35 2.75 13.93 -1.74
N SER A 36 4.03 14.24 -1.89
CA SER A 36 4.59 14.68 -3.18
C SER A 36 4.44 13.61 -4.27
N LEU A 37 4.53 12.32 -3.93
CA LEU A 37 4.39 11.23 -4.90
C LEU A 37 2.96 11.09 -5.40
N MET A 38 1.97 11.19 -4.51
CA MET A 38 0.58 10.87 -4.84
C MET A 38 -0.21 12.07 -5.37
N LEU A 39 0.13 13.29 -4.93
CA LEU A 39 -0.69 14.50 -5.14
C LEU A 39 -0.20 15.42 -6.26
N ASN A 40 0.91 15.08 -6.93
CA ASN A 40 1.41 15.82 -8.10
C ASN A 40 0.61 15.54 -9.39
N GLU A 41 -0.29 14.56 -9.37
CA GLU A 41 -1.19 14.26 -10.48
C GLU A 41 -2.54 15.00 -10.35
N PRO A 42 -3.27 15.21 -11.47
CA PRO A 42 -4.61 15.77 -11.42
C PRO A 42 -5.53 14.95 -10.51
N VAL A 43 -6.41 15.64 -9.75
CA VAL A 43 -7.41 15.05 -8.82
C VAL A 43 -8.14 13.84 -9.41
N ALA A 44 -8.46 13.88 -10.70
CA ALA A 44 -9.15 12.81 -11.42
C ALA A 44 -8.41 11.46 -11.43
N LYS A 45 -7.11 11.43 -11.11
CA LYS A 45 -6.28 10.22 -11.06
C LYS A 45 -6.02 9.70 -9.66
N TRP A 46 -6.34 10.46 -8.61
CA TRP A 46 -5.98 10.09 -7.25
C TRP A 46 -6.54 8.72 -6.85
N THR A 47 -7.80 8.44 -7.15
CA THR A 47 -8.43 7.14 -6.86
C THR A 47 -7.65 5.99 -7.52
N SER A 48 -7.31 6.10 -8.81
CA SER A 48 -6.54 5.07 -9.51
C SER A 48 -5.12 4.92 -8.98
N ASN A 49 -4.48 6.01 -8.54
CA ASN A 49 -3.13 5.95 -7.96
C ASN A 49 -3.15 5.19 -6.62
N PHE A 50 -4.16 5.44 -5.76
CA PHE A 50 -4.30 4.68 -4.51
C PHE A 50 -4.59 3.21 -4.77
N ASP A 51 -5.48 2.89 -5.72
CA ASP A 51 -5.75 1.50 -6.11
C ASP A 51 -4.49 0.80 -6.65
N GLU A 52 -3.66 1.50 -7.44
CA GLU A 52 -2.39 0.99 -7.93
C GLU A 52 -1.38 0.74 -6.79
N LEU A 53 -1.27 1.67 -5.84
CA LEU A 53 -0.48 1.47 -4.63
C LEU A 53 -0.94 0.23 -3.86
N GLY A 54 -2.25 0.09 -3.63
CA GLY A 54 -2.83 -1.08 -2.98
C GLY A 54 -2.48 -2.38 -3.69
N ALA A 55 -2.57 -2.40 -5.03
CA ALA A 55 -2.19 -3.56 -5.84
C ALA A 55 -0.71 -3.93 -5.67
N GLN A 56 0.19 -2.94 -5.69
CA GLN A 56 1.63 -3.18 -5.55
C GLN A 56 1.98 -3.70 -4.16
N LEU A 57 1.39 -3.14 -3.10
CA LEU A 57 1.57 -3.61 -1.73
C LEU A 57 1.06 -5.04 -1.56
N ALA A 58 -0.14 -5.34 -2.06
CA ALA A 58 -0.73 -6.68 -1.98
C ALA A 58 0.15 -7.72 -2.69
N CYS A 59 0.59 -7.43 -3.91
CA CYS A 59 1.46 -8.33 -4.68
C CYS A 59 2.84 -8.50 -4.03
N GLY A 60 3.47 -7.41 -3.58
CA GLY A 60 4.78 -7.46 -2.95
C GLY A 60 4.78 -8.16 -1.60
N TYR A 61 3.76 -7.94 -0.77
CA TYR A 61 3.56 -8.68 0.48
C TYR A 61 3.33 -10.17 0.22
N HIS A 62 2.41 -10.51 -0.70
CA HIS A 62 2.11 -11.90 -1.03
C HIS A 62 3.31 -12.68 -1.56
N ALA A 63 4.18 -12.01 -2.33
CA ALA A 63 5.42 -12.59 -2.84
C ALA A 63 6.54 -12.71 -1.78
N GLY A 64 6.32 -12.22 -0.55
CA GLY A 64 7.32 -12.19 0.52
C GLY A 64 8.40 -11.12 0.33
N ASN A 65 8.18 -10.16 -0.58
CA ASN A 65 9.11 -9.06 -0.82
C ASN A 65 8.95 -7.92 0.20
N TYR A 66 7.76 -7.75 0.76
CA TYR A 66 7.48 -6.74 1.78
C TYR A 66 7.05 -7.38 3.10
N ALA A 67 7.56 -6.85 4.21
CA ALA A 67 7.14 -7.27 5.54
C ALA A 67 5.77 -6.67 5.91
N PHE A 68 5.06 -7.34 6.83
CA PHE A 68 3.75 -6.88 7.32
C PHE A 68 3.80 -5.43 7.83
N TRP A 69 4.68 -5.16 8.80
CA TRP A 69 4.81 -3.84 9.43
C TRP A 69 5.07 -2.71 8.42
N PHE A 70 5.74 -2.99 7.31
CA PHE A 70 6.04 -2.02 6.27
C PHE A 70 4.79 -1.69 5.46
N CYS A 71 4.06 -2.72 5.02
CA CYS A 71 2.83 -2.52 4.27
C CYS A 71 1.76 -1.85 5.13
N ASP A 72 1.63 -2.32 6.37
CA ASP A 72 0.73 -1.79 7.38
C ASP A 72 0.95 -0.29 7.64
N TRP A 73 2.22 0.11 7.83
CA TRP A 73 2.56 1.52 7.99
C TRP A 73 2.20 2.35 6.74
N ILE A 74 2.47 1.85 5.53
CA ILE A 74 2.13 2.59 4.28
C ILE A 74 0.61 2.76 4.15
N VAL A 75 -0.18 1.70 4.36
CA VAL A 75 -1.63 1.79 4.17
C VAL A 75 -2.28 2.72 5.21
N ASN A 76 -1.79 2.73 6.45
CA ASN A 76 -2.27 3.65 7.48
C ASN A 76 -1.97 5.12 7.13
N VAL A 77 -0.76 5.41 6.62
CA VAL A 77 -0.39 6.75 6.15
C VAL A 77 -1.26 7.17 4.95
N ALA A 78 -1.42 6.28 3.97
CA ALA A 78 -2.22 6.54 2.78
C ALA A 78 -3.72 6.73 3.09
N GLU A 79 -4.27 5.98 4.05
CA GLU A 79 -5.67 6.14 4.48
C GLU A 79 -5.89 7.50 5.16
N GLY A 80 -4.94 7.97 5.98
CA GLY A 80 -4.96 9.33 6.53
C GLY A 80 -5.11 10.39 5.44
N PHE A 81 -4.36 10.25 4.34
CA PHE A 81 -4.50 11.15 3.19
C PHE A 81 -5.83 11.03 2.48
N ILE A 82 -6.32 9.81 2.24
CA ILE A 82 -7.62 9.61 1.62
C ILE A 82 -8.72 10.29 2.44
N ILE A 83 -8.68 10.21 3.77
CA ILE A 83 -9.61 10.90 4.67
C ILE A 83 -9.52 12.41 4.47
N ASP A 84 -8.33 13.01 4.53
CA ASP A 84 -8.14 14.45 4.36
C ASP A 84 -8.62 14.94 2.98
N LEU A 85 -8.32 14.18 1.91
CA LEU A 85 -8.77 14.47 0.56
C LEU A 85 -10.29 14.43 0.43
N ARG A 86 -10.96 13.46 1.07
CA ARG A 86 -12.42 13.36 1.08
C ARG A 86 -13.08 14.51 1.83
N ILE A 87 -12.42 15.06 2.84
CA ILE A 87 -12.88 16.26 3.55
C ILE A 87 -12.70 17.51 2.68
N ALA A 88 -11.56 17.64 2.00
CA ALA A 88 -11.22 18.82 1.22
C ALA A 88 -11.90 18.88 -0.16
N HIS A 89 -12.20 17.73 -0.76
CA HIS A 89 -12.71 17.63 -2.13
C HIS A 89 -14.03 16.86 -2.18
N ASP A 90 -15.12 17.62 -2.30
CA ASP A 90 -16.46 17.04 -2.52
C ASP A 90 -16.47 16.22 -3.82
N GLY A 91 -16.92 14.98 -3.75
CA GLY A 91 -16.94 14.04 -4.87
C GLY A 91 -15.65 13.26 -5.15
N PHE A 92 -14.62 13.34 -4.30
CA PHE A 92 -13.48 12.41 -4.39
C PHE A 92 -13.95 10.96 -4.15
N ALA A 93 -13.79 10.12 -5.17
CA ALA A 93 -14.21 8.73 -5.12
C ALA A 93 -13.26 7.90 -4.24
N HIS A 94 -13.84 7.05 -3.41
CA HIS A 94 -13.09 6.17 -2.53
C HIS A 94 -12.39 5.08 -3.34
N PRO A 95 -11.07 4.87 -3.16
CA PRO A 95 -10.31 3.86 -3.90
C PRO A 95 -10.62 2.46 -3.36
N GLU A 96 -11.48 1.71 -4.07
CA GLU A 96 -12.05 0.45 -3.60
C GLU A 96 -11.00 -0.63 -3.38
N LEU A 97 -10.02 -0.78 -4.29
CA LEU A 97 -8.99 -1.80 -4.16
C LEU A 97 -8.02 -1.44 -3.03
N PHE A 98 -7.64 -0.16 -2.94
CA PHE A 98 -6.83 0.30 -1.81
C PHE A 98 -7.53 0.00 -0.48
N GLN A 99 -8.83 0.29 -0.37
CA GLN A 99 -9.58 0.07 0.87
C GLN A 99 -9.59 -1.41 1.29
N GLU A 100 -9.77 -2.32 0.33
CA GLU A 100 -9.70 -3.76 0.61
C GLU A 100 -8.32 -4.18 1.13
N VAL A 101 -7.26 -3.58 0.59
CA VAL A 101 -5.87 -3.83 1.03
C VAL A 101 -5.63 -3.24 2.41
N TYR A 102 -6.04 -1.99 2.66
CA TYR A 102 -6.00 -1.35 3.97
C TYR A 102 -6.69 -2.23 5.03
N GLN A 103 -7.93 -2.65 4.79
CA GLN A 103 -8.68 -3.47 5.73
C GLN A 103 -8.00 -4.82 6.00
N ALA A 104 -7.36 -5.42 4.99
CA ALA A 104 -6.64 -6.68 5.17
C ALA A 104 -5.44 -6.55 6.13
N PHE A 105 -4.75 -5.41 6.12
CA PHE A 105 -3.65 -5.14 7.06
C PHE A 105 -4.18 -4.74 8.44
N ASP A 106 -5.20 -3.88 8.52
CA ASP A 106 -5.87 -3.49 9.77
C ASP A 106 -6.42 -4.71 10.53
N ASP A 107 -7.06 -5.66 9.82
CA ASP A 107 -7.53 -6.92 10.43
C ASP A 107 -6.38 -7.77 11.00
N GLY A 108 -5.14 -7.57 10.53
CA GLY A 108 -3.95 -8.27 11.01
C GLY A 108 -3.33 -7.68 12.28
N GLU A 109 -3.74 -6.49 12.70
CA GLU A 109 -3.21 -5.82 13.90
C GLU A 109 -3.81 -6.38 15.21
N TRP A 110 -5.03 -6.91 15.16
CA TRP A 110 -5.84 -7.18 16.35
C TRP A 110 -6.11 -8.67 16.55
N ASP A 111 -6.18 -9.13 17.80
CA ASP A 111 -6.47 -10.55 18.13
C ASP A 111 -7.95 -10.96 17.92
N HIS A 112 -8.79 -10.02 17.47
CA HIS A 112 -10.23 -10.15 17.28
C HIS A 112 -10.99 -10.65 18.51
N GLY A 113 -10.54 -10.24 19.70
CA GLY A 113 -11.12 -10.67 20.97
C GLY A 113 -10.69 -12.08 21.35
N GLY A 114 -9.41 -12.40 21.13
CA GLY A 114 -8.81 -13.71 21.39
C GLY A 114 -9.24 -14.82 20.42
N LYS A 115 -9.75 -14.47 19.23
CA LYS A 115 -10.14 -15.43 18.19
C LYS A 115 -8.96 -15.93 17.35
N SER A 116 -7.82 -15.26 17.44
CA SER A 116 -6.60 -15.62 16.72
C SER A 116 -5.38 -15.51 17.63
N ASN A 117 -4.43 -16.42 17.47
CA ASN A 117 -3.10 -16.34 18.08
C ASN A 117 -2.08 -15.65 17.16
N ASP A 118 -2.39 -15.54 15.87
CA ASP A 118 -1.60 -14.89 14.84
C ASP A 118 -2.54 -14.27 13.79
N PRO A 119 -3.03 -13.05 14.05
CA PRO A 119 -4.03 -12.41 13.18
C PRO A 119 -3.52 -12.14 11.77
N ILE A 120 -2.21 -11.98 11.59
CA ILE A 120 -1.60 -11.84 10.27
C ILE A 120 -1.83 -13.13 9.46
N VAL A 121 -1.60 -14.29 10.08
CA VAL A 121 -1.82 -15.59 9.43
C VAL A 121 -3.30 -15.86 9.19
N ASP A 122 -4.15 -15.52 10.14
CA ASP A 122 -5.57 -15.86 10.09
C ASP A 122 -6.42 -14.89 9.24
N TYR A 123 -6.00 -13.64 9.10
CA TYR A 123 -6.76 -12.58 8.41
C TYR A 123 -6.02 -11.92 7.25
N THR A 124 -4.83 -11.34 7.48
CA THR A 124 -4.11 -10.61 6.42
C THR A 124 -3.69 -11.51 5.28
N ASN A 125 -2.99 -12.61 5.57
CA ASN A 125 -2.51 -13.56 4.57
C ASN A 125 -3.63 -14.06 3.63
N PRO A 126 -4.76 -14.59 4.15
CA PRO A 126 -5.83 -15.05 3.27
C PRO A 126 -6.56 -13.91 2.54
N ALA A 127 -6.70 -12.72 3.13
CA ALA A 127 -7.32 -11.58 2.47
C ALA A 127 -6.46 -11.07 1.30
N ILE A 128 -5.16 -10.85 1.53
CA ILE A 128 -4.21 -10.43 0.49
C ILE A 128 -4.12 -11.48 -0.62
N ALA A 129 -4.06 -12.78 -0.28
CA ALA A 129 -4.07 -13.84 -1.30
C ALA A 129 -5.32 -13.79 -2.20
N LYS A 130 -6.51 -13.49 -1.65
CA LYS A 130 -7.74 -13.31 -2.45
C LYS A 130 -7.67 -12.08 -3.35
N ILE A 131 -7.15 -10.96 -2.84
CA ILE A 131 -6.95 -9.73 -3.62
C ILE A 131 -6.02 -10.01 -4.80
N VAL A 132 -4.85 -10.58 -4.53
CA VAL A 132 -3.84 -10.92 -5.54
C VAL A 132 -4.39 -11.90 -6.59
N ASN A 133 -5.13 -12.93 -6.17
CA ASN A 133 -5.79 -13.84 -7.10
C ASN A 133 -6.78 -13.11 -8.04
N ARG A 134 -7.56 -12.15 -7.54
CA ARG A 134 -8.46 -11.35 -8.39
C ARG A 134 -7.70 -10.46 -9.38
N LEU A 135 -6.54 -9.94 -8.99
CA LEU A 135 -5.69 -9.14 -9.88
C LEU A 135 -5.14 -9.98 -11.03
N TYR A 136 -4.70 -11.21 -10.76
CA TYR A 136 -4.21 -12.13 -11.81
C TYR A 136 -5.31 -12.74 -12.69
N LEU A 137 -6.56 -12.78 -12.21
CA LEU A 137 -7.71 -13.28 -12.98
C LEU A 137 -8.36 -12.21 -13.87
N LYS A 138 -8.02 -10.92 -13.71
CA LYS A 138 -8.40 -9.90 -14.68
C LYS A 138 -7.57 -10.11 -15.96
N PRO A 139 -8.17 -10.41 -17.14
CA PRO A 139 -7.42 -10.40 -18.38
C PRO A 139 -6.86 -8.99 -18.62
N ALA A 140 -5.61 -8.91 -19.08
CA ALA A 140 -4.97 -7.67 -19.49
C ALA A 140 -5.90 -6.90 -20.44
N ARG A 141 -6.25 -5.67 -20.06
CA ARG A 141 -6.98 -4.74 -20.93
C ARG A 141 -6.04 -4.12 -21.94
#